data_AF-A0A352UX79-F1
#
_entry.id   AF-A0A352UX79-F1
#
_cell.length_a   1.000
_cell.length_b   1.000
_cell.length_c   1.000
_cell.angle_alpha   90.00
_cell.angle_beta   90.00
_cell.angle_gamma   90.00
#
_symmetry.space_group_name_H-M   'P 1'
#
loop_
_entity.id
_entity.type
_entity.pdbx_description
1 polymer ?
#
loop_
_entity_poly.entity_id
_entity_poly.type
_entity_poly.pdbx_seq_one_letter_code
_entity_poly.pdbx_strand_id
1 'polypeptide(L)' 'LLVAVQAEALGAGLKWEASRGGALFPHLYRPLHLSDVVWDKSLPLGATGHIFPEGML' A
#
# COMPACT_ATOMS: atom_id res chain seq x y z
N LEU A 1 -3.79 -7.18 -7.92
CA LEU A 1 -3.27 -5.85 -8.33
C LEU A 1 -2.48 -5.30 -7.16
N LEU A 2 -1.31 -4.74 -7.40
CA LEU A 2 -0.53 -3.98 -6.43
C LEU A 2 -0.50 -2.52 -6.87
N VAL A 3 -0.67 -1.59 -5.94
CA VAL A 3 -0.61 -0.15 -6.22
C VAL A 3 0.42 0.49 -5.30
N ALA A 4 1.16 1.46 -5.83
CA ALA A 4 2.02 2.33 -5.05
C ALA A 4 1.46 3.74 -4.97
N VAL A 5 1.59 4.32 -3.78
CA VAL A 5 1.05 5.62 -3.42
C VAL A 5 2.15 6.38 -2.68
N GLN A 6 2.28 7.69 -2.93
CA GLN A 6 3.16 8.54 -2.13
C GLN A 6 2.46 8.93 -0.82
N ALA A 7 3.00 8.48 0.30
CA ALA A 7 2.38 8.66 1.62
C ALA A 7 2.25 10.15 1.99
N GLU A 8 3.27 10.94 1.67
CA GLU A 8 3.35 12.37 1.97
C GLU A 8 2.24 13.15 1.24
N ALA A 9 1.84 12.70 0.05
CA ALA A 9 0.79 13.33 -0.74
C ALA A 9 -0.63 13.08 -0.19
N LEU A 10 -0.81 12.07 0.67
CA LEU A 10 -2.11 11.72 1.25
C LEU A 10 -2.54 12.68 2.38
N GLY A 11 -1.61 13.47 2.90
CA GLY A 11 -1.85 14.53 3.89
C GLY A 11 -2.56 14.03 5.15
N ALA A 12 -3.45 14.86 5.70
CA ALA A 12 -4.15 14.58 6.97
C ALA A 12 -5.09 13.36 6.94
N GLY A 13 -5.39 12.83 5.76
CA GLY A 13 -6.16 11.58 5.63
C GLY A 13 -5.37 10.34 6.05
N LEU A 14 -4.04 10.38 5.98
CA LEU A 14 -3.17 9.27 6.35
C LEU A 14 -2.73 9.39 7.82
N LYS A 15 -2.96 8.33 8.61
CA LYS A 15 -2.48 8.24 9.99
C LYS A 15 -1.56 7.03 10.14
N TRP A 16 -0.49 7.23 10.90
CA TRP A 16 0.43 6.17 11.28
C TRP A 16 0.07 5.71 12.69
N GLU A 17 -0.44 4.50 12.83
CA GLU A 17 -0.92 3.97 14.11
C GLU A 17 -0.33 2.60 14.39
N ALA A 18 -0.14 2.29 15.67
CA ALA A 18 0.36 0.99 16.09
C ALA A 18 -0.63 -0.12 15.70
N SER A 19 -0.11 -1.19 15.11
CA SER A 19 -0.88 -2.36 14.69
C SER A 19 -0.14 -3.64 15.11
N ARG A 20 0.03 -4.62 14.20
CA ARG A 20 0.71 -5.88 14.52
C ARG A 20 2.10 -5.66 15.12
N GLY A 21 2.34 -6.27 16.29
CA GLY A 21 3.62 -6.19 16.99
C GLY A 21 4.04 -4.77 17.41
N GLY A 22 3.10 -3.82 17.51
CA GLY A 22 3.40 -2.44 17.89
C GLY A 22 4.03 -1.59 16.78
N ALA A 23 4.27 -2.16 15.59
CA ALA A 23 4.77 -1.40 14.44
C ALA A 23 3.69 -0.44 13.91
N LEU A 24 4.12 0.72 13.41
CA LEU A 24 3.23 1.72 12.81
C LEU A 24 2.82 1.29 11.40
N PHE A 25 1.52 1.27 11.14
CA PHE A 25 0.96 1.05 9.82
C PHE A 25 0.21 2.29 9.32
N PRO A 26 0.29 2.59 8.02
CA PRO A 26 -0.46 3.67 7.42
C PRO A 26 -1.93 3.26 7.25
N HIS A 27 -2.85 3.98 7.91
CA HIS A 27 -4.29 3.86 7.73
C HIS A 27 -4.83 5.14 7.06
N LEU A 28 -5.50 4.98 5.92
CA LEU A 28 -6.10 6.10 5.17
C LEU A 28 -7.58 6.27 5.54
N TYR A 29 -7.91 7.39 6.20
CA TYR A 29 -9.26 7.75 6.66
C TYR A 29 -10.08 8.53 5.62
N ARG A 30 -9.93 8.14 4.36
CA ARG A 30 -10.72 8.60 3.22
C ARG A 30 -10.66 7.55 2.11
N PRO A 31 -11.54 7.61 1.09
CA PRO A 31 -11.36 6.79 -0.10
C PRO A 31 -9.97 7.01 -0.73
N LEU A 32 -9.38 5.93 -1.23
CA LEU A 32 -8.20 6.00 -2.10
C LEU A 32 -8.69 6.36 -3.52
N HIS A 33 -8.19 7.46 -4.08
CA HIS A 33 -8.53 7.90 -5.43
C HIS A 33 -7.48 7.43 -6.43
N LEU A 34 -7.86 7.24 -7.70
CA LEU A 34 -6.90 6.88 -8.76
C LEU A 34 -5.79 7.90 -8.92
N SER A 35 -6.06 9.18 -8.65
CA SER A 35 -5.06 10.25 -8.67
C SER A 35 -4.00 10.13 -7.57
N ASP A 36 -4.24 9.32 -6.52
CA ASP A 36 -3.25 9.05 -5.48
C ASP A 36 -2.23 7.98 -5.93
N VAL A 37 -2.53 7.21 -6.99
CA VAL A 37 -1.71 6.07 -7.44
C VAL A 37 -0.58 6.55 -8.34
N VAL A 38 0.66 6.24 -7.96
CA VAL A 38 1.87 6.55 -8.73
C VAL A 38 2.08 5.52 -9.84
N TRP A 39 1.85 4.25 -9.53
CA TRP A 39 1.87 3.15 -10.47
C TRP A 39 1.10 1.95 -9.93
N ASP A 40 0.71 1.05 -10.82
CA ASP A 40 0.17 -0.25 -10.49
C ASP A 40 0.96 -1.38 -11.17
N LYS A 41 0.88 -2.58 -10.60
CA LYS A 41 1.44 -3.81 -11.18
C LYS A 41 0.48 -4.98 -10.99
N SER A 42 0.40 -5.85 -11.98
CA SER A 42 -0.24 -7.16 -11.81
C SER A 42 0.45 -7.92 -10.69
N LEU A 43 -0.35 -8.56 -9.84
CA LEU A 43 0.13 -9.36 -8.72
C LEU A 43 -0.46 -10.76 -8.85
N PRO A 44 0.07 -11.59 -9.79
CA PRO A 44 -0.48 -12.90 -10.06
C PRO A 44 -0.40 -13.81 -8.83
N LEU A 45 -1.30 -14.77 -8.77
CA LEU A 45 -1.32 -15.76 -7.69
C LEU A 45 -0.49 -16.98 -8.11
N GLY A 46 0.53 -17.31 -7.31
CA GLY A 46 1.30 -18.54 -7.41
C GLY A 46 0.84 -19.60 -6.41
N ALA A 47 1.58 -20.71 -6.32
CA ALA A 47 1.20 -21.86 -5.49
C ALA A 47 1.14 -21.57 -3.97
N THR A 48 1.89 -20.58 -3.49
CA THR A 48 2.00 -20.23 -2.06
C THR A 48 1.47 -18.84 -1.73
N GLY A 49 0.80 -18.18 -2.69
CA GLY A 49 0.33 -16.80 -2.55
C GLY A 49 0.75 -15.92 -3.71
N HIS A 50 0.60 -14.61 -3.52
CA HIS A 50 0.91 -13.62 -4.55
C HIS A 50 2.41 -13.57 -4.86
N ILE A 51 2.75 -13.50 -6.15
CA ILE A 51 4.12 -13.32 -6.63
C ILE A 51 4.40 -11.82 -6.74
N PHE A 52 5.30 -11.31 -5.92
CA PHE A 52 5.71 -9.90 -5.94
C PHE A 52 6.73 -9.63 -7.06
N PRO A 53 6.76 -8.42 -7.63
CA PRO A 53 7.80 -7.99 -8.55
C PRO A 53 9.20 -8.08 -7.93
N GLU A 54 10.21 -8.31 -8.77
CA GLU A 54 11.61 -8.32 -8.34
C GLU A 54 11.99 -6.98 -7.65
N GLY A 55 12.75 -7.08 -6.55
CA GLY A 55 13.18 -5.92 -5.76
C GLY A 55 12.15 -5.41 -4.74
N MET A 56 11.07 -6.14 -4.49
CA MET A 56 9.99 -5.72 -3.58
C MET A 56 9.67 -6.81 -2.55
N LEU A 57 10.40 -6.82 -1.44
CA LEU A 57 10.15 -7.58 -0.20
C LEU A 57 10.79 -6.89 1.01
#